data_AF-A0A847NPC0-F1
#
_entry.id   AF-A0A847NPC0-F1
#
_cell.length_a   1.000
_cell.length_b   1.000
_cell.length_c   1.000
_cell.angle_alpha   90.00
_cell.angle_beta   90.00
_cell.angle_gamma   90.00
#
_symmetry.space_group_name_H-M   'P 1'
#
loop_
_entity.id
_entity.type
_entity.pdbx_description
1 polymer ?
#
loop_
_entity_poly.entity_id
_entity_poly.type
_entity_poly.pdbx_seq_one_letter_code
_entity_poly.pdbx_strand_id
1 'polypeptide(L)'
;MSIFTYLRSSFIVLVSLFLLSGCAKNSDLVPQNIGESLSENFEMDKFSGTWYELAVLKNDENLTNRTINFAIDKDKIRIVKSSLDMSGKPKKESLRGKTEENKISYSKFGFVYDDAYVVRNDGYKYAMLYTYDELFILSRSTSIPEALKVIYLSNAKKDGYDIDKIIWINQE
;
A
#
# COMPACT_ATOMS: atom_id res chain seq x y z
N MET A 1 21.95 -6.41 59.78
CA MET A 1 21.83 -6.32 58.31
C MET A 1 20.54 -5.56 58.03
N SER A 2 20.64 -4.30 57.61
CA SER A 2 19.57 -3.29 57.73
C SER A 2 18.41 -3.52 56.76
N ILE A 3 17.18 -3.40 57.26
CA ILE A 3 15.91 -3.40 56.52
C ILE A 3 15.90 -2.38 55.34
N PHE A 4 16.73 -1.34 55.42
CA PHE A 4 16.83 -0.31 54.38
C PHE A 4 17.38 -0.81 53.03
N THR A 5 18.11 -1.93 53.00
CA THR A 5 18.65 -2.46 51.73
C THR A 5 17.55 -3.12 50.88
N TYR A 6 16.51 -3.67 51.53
CA TYR A 6 15.41 -4.32 50.82
C TYR A 6 14.41 -3.32 50.23
N LEU A 7 14.17 -2.17 50.88
CA LEU A 7 13.27 -1.14 50.33
C LEU A 7 13.80 -0.54 49.01
N ARG A 8 15.12 -0.43 48.87
CA ARG A 8 15.76 0.15 47.68
C ARG A 8 15.79 -0.82 46.50
N SER A 9 15.85 -2.13 46.77
CA SER A 9 15.78 -3.18 45.75
C SER A 9 14.34 -3.49 45.33
N SER A 10 13.38 -3.40 46.25
CA SER A 10 11.97 -3.67 45.96
C SER A 10 11.30 -2.57 45.12
N PHE A 11 11.81 -1.34 45.15
CA PHE A 11 11.27 -0.23 44.34
C PHE A 11 11.71 -0.31 42.86
N ILE A 12 12.79 -1.02 42.55
CA ILE A 12 13.35 -1.12 41.19
C ILE A 12 12.66 -2.23 40.37
N VAL A 13 12.10 -3.24 41.04
CA VAL A 13 11.39 -4.36 40.38
C VAL A 13 9.93 -4.01 40.04
N LEU A 14 9.31 -3.04 40.75
CA LEU A 14 7.92 -2.66 40.49
C LEU A 14 7.74 -1.63 39.36
N VAL A 15 8.81 -0.90 38.99
CA VAL A 15 8.78 0.12 37.93
C VAL A 15 9.09 -0.46 36.54
N SER A 16 9.65 -1.68 36.49
CA SER A 16 9.98 -2.37 35.23
C SER A 16 8.80 -3.11 34.60
N LEU A 17 7.63 -3.18 35.27
CA LEU A 17 6.42 -3.82 34.72
C LEU A 17 5.45 -2.86 34.00
N PHE A 18 5.73 -1.56 33.95
CA PHE A 18 4.82 -0.56 33.35
C PHE A 18 5.19 -0.08 31.94
N LEU A 19 6.27 -0.60 31.35
CA LEU A 19 6.75 -0.18 30.01
C LEU A 19 6.34 -1.13 28.87
N LEU A 20 5.33 -1.98 29.09
CA LEU A 20 4.66 -2.74 28.02
C LEU A 20 3.25 -2.20 27.75
N SER A 21 3.04 -0.89 27.93
CA SER A 21 1.94 -0.20 27.25
C SER A 21 2.34 -0.13 25.78
N GLY A 22 2.06 -1.22 25.06
CA GLY A 22 2.17 -1.27 23.62
C GLY A 22 1.44 -0.07 23.05
N CYS A 23 2.05 0.57 22.07
CA CYS A 23 1.27 1.31 21.10
C CYS A 23 0.40 0.28 20.38
N ALA A 24 -0.74 -0.07 20.97
CA ALA A 24 -1.89 -0.46 20.19
C ALA A 24 -2.19 0.76 19.33
N LYS A 25 -1.60 0.80 18.12
CA LYS A 25 -2.13 1.65 17.07
C LYS A 25 -3.58 1.23 16.96
N ASN A 26 -4.48 2.12 17.35
CA ASN A 26 -5.90 1.96 17.17
C ASN A 26 -6.11 1.51 15.72
N SER A 27 -6.51 0.25 15.55
CA SER A 27 -6.76 -0.41 14.28
C SER A 27 -8.10 0.03 13.69
N ASP A 28 -8.48 1.28 13.91
CA ASP A 28 -9.81 1.83 13.60
C ASP A 28 -9.91 2.33 12.15
N LEU A 29 -8.91 2.08 11.31
CA LEU A 29 -8.92 2.44 9.88
C LEU A 29 -8.34 1.35 8.98
N VAL A 30 -8.38 0.08 9.40
CA VAL A 30 -8.27 -1.01 8.42
C VAL A 30 -9.58 -0.98 7.62
N PRO A 31 -9.56 -0.85 6.28
CA PRO A 31 -10.78 -0.98 5.48
C PRO A 31 -11.36 -2.36 5.79
N GLN A 32 -12.48 -2.40 6.53
CA GLN A 32 -12.99 -3.65 7.12
C GLN A 32 -13.42 -4.69 6.06
N ASN A 33 -13.41 -4.34 4.76
CA ASN A 33 -14.06 -5.13 3.71
C ASN A 33 -13.22 -5.28 2.42
N ILE A 34 -11.88 -5.35 2.49
CA ILE A 34 -11.05 -5.60 1.28
C ILE A 34 -11.53 -6.87 0.55
N GLY A 35 -11.90 -7.92 1.29
CA GLY A 35 -12.41 -9.17 0.73
C GLY A 35 -13.75 -9.03 -0.02
N GLU A 36 -14.63 -8.11 0.40
CA GLU A 36 -15.90 -7.84 -0.29
C GLU A 36 -15.70 -6.90 -1.49
N SER A 37 -14.55 -6.23 -1.55
CA SER A 37 -14.22 -5.25 -2.57
C SER A 37 -13.38 -5.83 -3.69
N LEU A 38 -13.10 -7.14 -3.71
CA LEU A 38 -12.27 -7.75 -4.75
C LEU A 38 -12.94 -7.63 -6.13
N SER A 39 -12.13 -7.33 -7.14
CA SER A 39 -12.62 -7.29 -8.52
C SER A 39 -13.12 -8.67 -8.95
N GLU A 40 -14.39 -8.75 -9.35
CA GLU A 40 -14.99 -9.98 -9.89
C GLU A 40 -14.32 -10.40 -11.21
N ASN A 41 -14.23 -11.72 -11.44
CA ASN A 41 -13.68 -12.33 -12.67
C ASN A 41 -12.30 -11.77 -13.07
N PHE A 42 -11.45 -11.49 -12.07
CA PHE A 42 -10.11 -10.96 -12.29
C PHE A 42 -9.13 -12.06 -12.69
N GLU A 43 -8.29 -11.77 -13.69
CA GLU A 43 -7.23 -12.65 -14.17
C GLU A 43 -5.88 -11.95 -13.99
N MET A 44 -5.11 -12.43 -13.03
CA MET A 44 -3.84 -11.81 -12.63
C MET A 44 -2.84 -11.70 -13.81
N ASP A 45 -2.77 -12.69 -14.70
CA ASP A 45 -1.84 -12.66 -15.83
C ASP A 45 -2.07 -11.45 -16.77
N LYS A 46 -3.33 -11.05 -16.96
CA LYS A 46 -3.71 -9.87 -17.76
C LYS A 46 -3.34 -8.55 -17.09
N PHE A 47 -3.03 -8.58 -15.79
CA PHE A 47 -2.55 -7.43 -15.04
C PHE A 47 -1.09 -7.08 -15.31
N SER A 48 -0.34 -7.98 -15.97
CA SER A 48 1.06 -7.79 -16.34
C SER A 48 1.33 -6.53 -17.16
N GLY A 49 2.59 -6.09 -17.16
CA GLY A 49 3.07 -4.95 -17.93
C GLY A 49 3.14 -3.67 -17.09
N THR A 50 3.31 -2.55 -17.78
CA THR A 50 3.51 -1.24 -17.15
C THR A 50 2.18 -0.55 -16.90
N TRP A 51 2.10 0.08 -15.73
CA TRP A 51 1.02 0.93 -15.29
C TRP A 51 1.59 2.27 -14.83
N TYR A 52 0.90 3.35 -15.15
CA TYR A 52 1.11 4.67 -14.55
C TYR A 52 0.38 4.72 -13.21
N GLU A 53 1.08 5.16 -12.17
CA GLU A 53 0.47 5.43 -10.88
C GLU A 53 -0.09 6.85 -10.92
N LEU A 54 -1.41 6.97 -11.06
CA LEU A 54 -2.08 8.26 -11.21
C LEU A 54 -2.41 8.91 -9.87
N ALA A 55 -2.68 8.10 -8.85
CA ALA A 55 -2.96 8.61 -7.53
C ALA A 55 -2.57 7.63 -6.44
N VAL A 56 -2.23 8.18 -5.26
CA VAL A 56 -1.90 7.42 -4.06
C VAL A 56 -2.48 8.09 -2.82
N LEU A 57 -2.95 7.30 -1.86
CA LEU A 57 -3.32 7.81 -0.54
C LEU A 57 -2.06 8.08 0.28
N LYS A 58 -1.82 9.36 0.62
CA LYS A 58 -0.70 9.85 1.43
C LYS A 58 0.67 9.27 1.05
N ASN A 59 1.48 10.05 0.36
CA ASN A 59 2.90 9.73 0.12
C ASN A 59 3.80 10.86 0.63
N ASP A 60 4.81 10.50 1.42
CA ASP A 60 5.77 11.45 2.00
C ASP A 60 6.88 11.87 1.01
N GLU A 61 6.89 11.33 -0.22
CA GLU A 61 7.87 11.69 -1.27
C GLU A 61 7.24 12.40 -2.48
N ASN A 62 7.78 13.60 -2.80
CA ASN A 62 7.47 14.35 -4.01
C ASN A 62 8.17 13.73 -5.23
N LEU A 63 7.51 12.73 -5.84
CA LEU A 63 7.98 12.04 -7.03
C LEU A 63 6.99 12.21 -8.19
N THR A 64 7.51 12.35 -9.41
CA THR A 64 6.72 12.45 -10.64
C THR A 64 6.99 11.26 -11.57
N ASN A 65 6.19 11.13 -12.63
CA ASN A 65 6.37 10.12 -13.69
C ASN A 65 6.45 8.68 -13.13
N ARG A 66 5.59 8.43 -12.13
CA ARG A 66 5.56 7.17 -11.40
C ARG A 66 4.95 6.07 -12.25
N THR A 67 5.69 4.98 -12.41
CA THR A 67 5.24 3.78 -13.09
C THR A 67 5.52 2.54 -12.25
N ILE A 68 4.68 1.53 -12.43
CA ILE A 68 4.83 0.21 -11.82
C ILE A 68 4.74 -0.82 -12.95
N ASN A 69 5.80 -1.60 -13.12
CA ASN A 69 5.81 -2.73 -14.04
C ASN A 69 5.61 -4.02 -13.25
N PHE A 70 4.53 -4.73 -13.52
CA PHE A 70 4.26 -6.07 -12.99
C PHE A 70 4.69 -7.11 -14.03
N ALA A 71 5.72 -7.88 -13.74
CA ALA A 71 6.13 -9.02 -14.55
C ALA A 71 5.70 -10.31 -13.84
N ILE A 72 4.64 -10.93 -14.35
CA ILE A 72 3.98 -12.09 -13.75
C ILE A 72 4.32 -13.33 -14.58
N ASP A 73 4.70 -14.40 -13.90
CA ASP A 73 4.93 -15.73 -14.47
C ASP A 73 4.34 -16.76 -13.51
N LYS A 74 3.15 -17.26 -13.86
CA LYS A 74 2.33 -18.12 -12.99
C LYS A 74 2.03 -17.45 -11.66
N ASP A 75 2.49 -18.04 -10.55
CA ASP A 75 2.33 -17.53 -9.19
C ASP A 75 3.43 -16.55 -8.78
N LYS A 76 4.42 -16.27 -9.64
CA LYS A 76 5.56 -15.40 -9.32
C LYS A 76 5.39 -14.03 -9.93
N ILE A 77 5.81 -13.01 -9.18
CA ILE A 77 5.80 -11.63 -9.64
C ILE A 77 7.11 -10.91 -9.34
N ARG A 78 7.55 -10.12 -10.32
CA ARG A 78 8.57 -9.08 -10.13
C ARG A 78 7.91 -7.73 -10.36
N ILE A 79 8.04 -6.85 -9.38
CA ILE A 79 7.47 -5.50 -9.42
C ILE A 79 8.63 -4.52 -9.58
N VAL A 80 8.55 -3.62 -10.56
CA VAL A 80 9.52 -2.54 -10.72
C VAL A 80 8.82 -1.22 -10.67
N LYS A 81 9.09 -0.45 -9.61
CA LYS A 81 8.62 0.94 -9.47
C LYS A 81 9.68 1.87 -10.05
N SER A 82 9.28 2.83 -10.87
CA SER A 82 10.17 3.84 -11.47
C SER A 82 9.54 5.22 -11.34
N SER A 83 10.35 6.24 -11.13
CA SER A 83 9.89 7.62 -10.93
C SER A 83 11.04 8.62 -11.13
N LEU A 84 10.72 9.92 -11.12
CA LEU A 84 11.68 11.01 -11.08
C LEU A 84 11.56 11.76 -9.76
N ASP A 85 12.70 12.18 -9.19
CA ASP A 85 12.71 13.13 -8.08
C ASP A 85 12.56 14.59 -8.57
N MET A 86 12.49 15.53 -7.63
CA MET A 86 12.34 16.96 -7.92
C MET A 86 13.47 17.57 -8.76
N SER A 87 14.62 16.90 -8.87
CA SER A 87 15.74 17.33 -9.73
C SER A 87 15.73 16.63 -11.09
N GLY A 88 14.69 15.83 -11.39
CA GLY A 88 14.59 15.03 -12.60
C GLY A 88 15.46 13.77 -12.59
N LYS A 89 16.04 13.39 -11.44
CA LYS A 89 16.89 12.19 -11.36
C LYS A 89 16.00 10.94 -11.24
N PRO A 90 16.30 9.86 -12.01
CA PRO A 90 15.53 8.64 -11.93
C PRO A 90 15.74 7.91 -10.61
N LYS A 91 14.64 7.47 -10.01
CA LYS A 91 14.59 6.50 -8.91
C LYS A 91 13.96 5.20 -9.40
N LYS A 92 14.49 4.07 -8.93
CA LYS A 92 14.00 2.74 -9.29
C LYS A 92 14.07 1.79 -8.10
N GLU A 93 13.00 1.04 -7.89
CA GLU A 93 12.90 0.00 -6.88
C GLU A 93 12.45 -1.31 -7.56
N SER A 94 13.02 -2.44 -7.13
CA SER A 94 12.63 -3.76 -7.60
C SER A 94 12.24 -4.65 -6.43
N LEU A 95 11.06 -5.23 -6.51
CA LEU A 95 10.49 -6.13 -5.51
C LEU A 95 10.19 -7.48 -6.18
N ARG A 96 10.14 -8.53 -5.35
CA ARG A 96 9.76 -9.89 -5.77
C ARG A 96 8.69 -10.41 -4.83
N GLY A 97 7.83 -11.26 -5.35
CA GLY A 97 6.69 -11.75 -4.62
C GLY A 97 5.99 -12.90 -5.29
N LYS A 98 4.76 -13.11 -4.85
CA LYS A 98 3.82 -14.06 -5.42
C LYS A 98 2.45 -13.43 -5.64
N THR A 99 1.65 -14.10 -6.45
CA THR A 99 0.27 -13.73 -6.74
C THR A 99 -0.68 -14.88 -6.44
N GLU A 100 -1.85 -14.53 -5.93
CA GLU A 100 -2.94 -15.47 -5.63
C GLU A 100 -4.28 -14.74 -5.86
N GLU A 101 -5.08 -15.20 -6.81
CA GLU A 101 -6.35 -14.54 -7.19
C GLU A 101 -6.17 -13.03 -7.49
N ASN A 102 -6.69 -12.16 -6.62
CA ASN A 102 -6.60 -10.70 -6.71
C ASN A 102 -5.47 -10.12 -5.84
N LYS A 103 -4.73 -10.97 -5.15
CA LYS A 103 -3.73 -10.61 -4.15
C LYS A 103 -2.32 -10.67 -4.73
N ILE A 104 -1.54 -9.65 -4.42
CA ILE A 104 -0.10 -9.56 -4.72
C ILE A 104 0.62 -9.45 -3.38
N SER A 105 1.40 -10.47 -3.02
CA SER A 105 2.25 -10.47 -1.83
C SER A 105 3.70 -10.26 -2.23
N TYR A 106 4.36 -9.20 -1.77
CA TYR A 106 5.73 -8.88 -2.16
C TYR A 106 6.62 -8.54 -0.96
N SER A 107 7.90 -8.89 -1.07
CA SER A 107 8.86 -8.65 0.01
C SER A 107 9.39 -7.21 -0.01
N LYS A 108 9.26 -6.51 1.12
CA LYS A 108 9.96 -5.26 1.44
C LYS A 108 11.20 -5.58 2.29
N PHE A 109 12.35 -5.07 1.87
CA PHE A 109 13.64 -5.18 2.59
C PHE A 109 14.08 -6.61 2.96
N GLY A 110 13.59 -7.64 2.24
CA GLY A 110 14.00 -9.04 2.41
C GLY A 110 13.43 -9.79 3.61
N PHE A 111 12.79 -9.10 4.57
CA PHE A 111 12.28 -9.73 5.81
C PHE A 111 10.79 -9.48 6.07
N VAL A 112 10.19 -8.49 5.42
CA VAL A 112 8.77 -8.13 5.60
C VAL A 112 8.02 -8.38 4.30
N TYR A 113 6.78 -8.82 4.39
CA TYR A 113 5.87 -8.97 3.25
C TYR A 113 4.72 -7.99 3.39
N ASP A 114 4.38 -7.35 2.28
CA ASP A 114 3.19 -6.54 2.14
C ASP A 114 2.25 -7.19 1.13
N ASP A 115 0.96 -6.96 1.37
CA ASP A 115 -0.11 -7.44 0.52
C ASP A 115 -0.81 -6.26 -0.15
N ALA A 116 -1.03 -6.38 -1.46
CA ALA A 116 -1.87 -5.50 -2.25
C ALA A 116 -3.01 -6.31 -2.89
N TYR A 117 -4.20 -5.74 -2.92
CA TYR A 117 -5.41 -6.39 -3.40
C TYR A 117 -6.00 -5.57 -4.55
N VAL A 118 -6.24 -6.21 -5.70
CA VAL A 118 -6.93 -5.59 -6.83
C VAL A 118 -8.43 -5.59 -6.56
N VAL A 119 -8.93 -4.41 -6.19
CA VAL A 119 -10.33 -4.20 -5.78
C VAL A 119 -11.20 -3.67 -6.91
N ARG A 120 -10.59 -3.07 -7.93
CA ARG A 120 -11.30 -2.67 -9.14
C ARG A 120 -10.43 -2.85 -10.36
N ASN A 121 -11.02 -3.35 -11.43
CA ASN A 121 -10.38 -3.48 -12.74
C ASN A 121 -11.39 -3.13 -13.84
N ASP A 122 -11.15 -2.04 -14.57
CA ASP A 122 -11.97 -1.65 -15.71
C ASP A 122 -11.23 -2.03 -17.01
N GLY A 123 -11.45 -3.26 -17.44
CA GLY A 123 -10.94 -3.79 -18.71
C GLY A 123 -9.41 -3.82 -18.82
N TYR A 124 -8.68 -3.96 -17.71
CA TYR A 124 -7.22 -3.93 -17.64
C TYR A 124 -6.59 -2.63 -18.18
N LYS A 125 -7.40 -1.56 -18.23
CA LYS A 125 -6.99 -0.19 -18.60
C LYS A 125 -6.83 0.71 -17.38
N TYR A 126 -7.68 0.50 -16.38
CA TYR A 126 -7.66 1.22 -15.10
C TYR A 126 -7.82 0.21 -13.98
N ALA A 127 -7.15 0.43 -12.87
CA ALA A 127 -7.27 -0.43 -11.70
C ALA A 127 -7.10 0.33 -10.40
N MET A 128 -7.74 -0.16 -9.36
CA MET A 128 -7.57 0.32 -7.99
C MET A 128 -7.04 -0.81 -7.13
N LEU A 129 -5.97 -0.52 -6.40
CA LEU A 129 -5.33 -1.45 -5.48
C LEU A 129 -5.40 -0.91 -4.05
N TYR A 130 -5.70 -1.77 -3.10
CA TYR A 130 -5.61 -1.48 -1.68
C TYR A 130 -4.47 -2.26 -1.04
N THR A 131 -3.70 -1.61 -0.18
CA THR A 131 -2.85 -2.30 0.81
C THR A 131 -3.45 -2.09 2.19
N TYR A 132 -2.78 -2.57 3.23
CA TYR A 132 -3.21 -2.36 4.60
C TYR A 132 -3.35 -0.87 4.96
N ASP A 133 -2.46 0.00 4.46
CA ASP A 133 -2.41 1.42 4.82
C ASP A 133 -2.58 2.37 3.62
N GLU A 134 -2.52 1.87 2.38
CA GLU A 134 -2.43 2.70 1.17
C GLU A 134 -3.49 2.31 0.12
N LEU A 135 -3.74 3.22 -0.81
CA LEU A 135 -4.57 3.03 -2.00
C LEU A 135 -3.79 3.53 -3.21
N PHE A 136 -3.89 2.80 -4.32
CA PHE A 136 -3.30 3.20 -5.60
C PHE A 136 -4.37 3.23 -6.70
N ILE A 137 -4.35 4.28 -7.52
CA ILE A 137 -5.08 4.33 -8.80
C ILE A 137 -4.08 4.18 -9.92
N LEU A 138 -4.24 3.12 -10.70
CA LEU A 138 -3.35 2.75 -11.80
C LEU A 138 -4.05 2.89 -13.15
N SER A 139 -3.29 3.28 -14.18
CA SER A 139 -3.78 3.39 -15.56
C SER A 139 -2.76 2.93 -16.58
N ARG A 140 -3.22 2.44 -17.74
CA ARG A 140 -2.36 2.17 -18.90
C ARG A 140 -1.98 3.45 -19.67
N SER A 141 -2.59 4.58 -19.35
CA SER A 141 -2.29 5.91 -19.87
C SER A 141 -1.93 6.88 -18.76
N THR A 142 -1.30 8.00 -19.09
CA THR A 142 -0.93 9.07 -18.16
C THR A 142 -2.13 9.84 -17.57
N SER A 143 -3.35 9.52 -18.01
CA SER A 143 -4.59 10.13 -17.54
C SER A 143 -5.71 9.10 -17.39
N ILE A 144 -6.75 9.50 -16.65
CA ILE A 144 -8.00 8.77 -16.46
C ILE A 144 -9.18 9.73 -16.80
N PRO A 145 -10.24 9.24 -17.47
CA PRO A 145 -11.45 10.04 -17.71
C PRO A 145 -12.08 10.52 -16.40
N GLU A 146 -12.59 11.76 -16.36
CA GLU A 146 -13.14 12.35 -15.13
C GLU A 146 -14.32 11.54 -14.56
N ALA A 147 -15.17 10.96 -15.43
CA ALA A 147 -16.26 10.09 -15.00
C ALA A 147 -15.75 8.83 -14.25
N LEU A 148 -14.67 8.21 -14.74
CA LEU A 148 -14.06 7.06 -14.08
C LEU A 148 -13.37 7.47 -12.77
N LYS A 149 -12.71 8.62 -12.76
CA LYS A 149 -12.12 9.19 -11.54
C LYS A 149 -13.16 9.38 -10.43
N VAL A 150 -14.33 9.94 -10.74
CA VAL A 150 -15.42 10.09 -9.77
C VAL A 150 -15.88 8.73 -9.23
N ILE A 151 -16.02 7.72 -10.09
CA ILE A 151 -16.40 6.36 -9.68
C ILE A 151 -15.34 5.78 -8.73
N TYR A 152 -14.06 5.89 -9.07
CA TYR A 152 -12.94 5.38 -8.28
C TYR A 152 -12.90 6.04 -6.89
N LEU A 153 -13.01 7.36 -6.82
CA LEU A 153 -13.04 8.07 -5.55
C LEU A 153 -14.30 7.71 -4.73
N SER A 154 -15.44 7.48 -5.37
CA SER A 154 -16.65 7.02 -4.69
C SER A 154 -16.48 5.61 -4.11
N ASN A 155 -15.81 4.71 -4.83
CA ASN A 155 -15.46 3.38 -4.33
C ASN A 155 -14.55 3.50 -3.09
N ALA A 156 -13.45 4.23 -3.21
CA ALA A 156 -12.51 4.47 -2.10
C ALA A 156 -13.21 5.03 -0.85
N LYS A 157 -14.08 6.04 -1.04
CA LYS A 157 -14.83 6.65 0.06
C LYS A 157 -15.80 5.68 0.73
N LYS A 158 -16.49 4.85 -0.06
CA LYS A 158 -17.39 3.80 0.46
C LYS A 158 -16.62 2.79 1.32
N ASP A 159 -15.38 2.50 0.94
CA ASP A 159 -14.53 1.52 1.61
C ASP A 159 -13.79 2.12 2.82
N GLY A 160 -14.07 3.38 3.19
CA GLY A 160 -13.59 4.02 4.40
C GLY A 160 -12.33 4.87 4.23
N TYR A 161 -11.85 5.07 3.00
CA TYR A 161 -10.69 5.92 2.74
C TYR A 161 -11.05 7.41 2.74
N ASP A 162 -10.16 8.21 3.33
CA ASP A 162 -10.20 9.67 3.28
C ASP A 162 -9.70 10.16 1.92
N ILE A 163 -10.62 10.32 0.97
CA ILE A 163 -10.30 10.70 -0.40
C ILE A 163 -9.66 12.09 -0.53
N ASP A 164 -9.81 12.95 0.47
CA ASP A 164 -9.20 14.28 0.48
C ASP A 164 -7.67 14.20 0.71
N LYS A 165 -7.17 13.05 1.18
CA LYS A 165 -5.74 12.73 1.32
C LYS A 165 -5.13 12.08 0.08
N ILE A 166 -5.91 11.87 -0.98
CA ILE A 166 -5.41 11.29 -2.23
C ILE A 166 -4.59 12.34 -2.98
N ILE A 167 -3.35 11.98 -3.31
CA ILE A 167 -2.43 12.79 -4.08
C ILE A 167 -2.48 12.33 -5.53
N TRP A 168 -2.77 13.24 -6.45
CA TRP A 168 -2.69 13.00 -7.88
C TRP A 168 -1.27 13.25 -8.38
N ILE A 169 -0.68 12.25 -9.01
CA ILE A 169 0.71 12.26 -9.44
C ILE A 169 0.79 12.88 -10.83
N ASN A 170 1.73 13.81 -11.00
CA ASN A 170 2.01 14.39 -12.31
C ASN A 170 2.70 13.35 -13.22
N GLN A 171 2.14 13.17 -14.41
CA GLN A 171 2.62 12.32 -15.48
C GLN A 171 2.88 13.23 -16.69
N GLU A 172 4.13 13.62 -16.89
CA GLU A 172 4.60 14.51 -17.97
C GLU A 172 5.01 13.73 -19.22
#